data_AF-A0A024UJJ3-F1
#
_entry.id   AF-A0A024UJJ3-F1
#
_cell.length_a   1.000
_cell.length_b   1.000
_cell.length_c   1.000
_cell.angle_alpha   90.00
_cell.angle_beta   90.00
_cell.angle_gamma   90.00
#
_symmetry.space_group_name_H-M   'P 1'
#
loop_
_entity.id
_entity.type
_entity.pdbx_description
1 polymer ?
#
loop_
_entity_poly.entity_id
_entity_poly.type
_entity_poly.pdbx_seq_one_letter_code
_entity_poly.pdbx_strand_id
1 'polypeptide(L)'
;MATQALTLALGKPPASNDLKRALDVDMYNALKSVSTAPPVQSVAAFLTDKQNGAHLGRDLLQRPVCVTSIGTPDVTPSWVPFLNAFFDVSSFHSATIPAFAAHRVRMLQCPVPGQPSLPALNVQNVVDAAARHGPPGSSSIVVLTSFALRHVDENRQSAACMSVADGKLVVVLSMAQSSAVPPSPHPVVHAMLHAVGVHPCSFFECAMNACSNGSPSLVLCPLCLRKCSLVVPQFNIVRRYEALLAILEGWCACDGGWVESFHRWCADHIAYITNTPRPSKRAMDAVDVSKLTLLKRRLAARKQR
;
A
#
# COMPACT_ATOMS: atom_id res chain seq x y z
N MET A 1 2.58 -23.42 -18.73
CA MET A 1 2.57 -23.99 -17.36
C MET A 1 2.43 -22.92 -16.26
N ALA A 2 3.08 -21.75 -16.36
CA ALA A 2 2.97 -20.68 -15.35
C ALA A 2 1.55 -20.10 -15.16
N THR A 3 0.75 -20.02 -16.24
CA THR A 3 -0.63 -19.50 -16.21
C THR A 3 -1.59 -20.37 -15.41
N GLN A 4 -1.51 -21.70 -15.50
CA GLN A 4 -2.41 -22.60 -14.77
C GLN A 4 -2.13 -22.58 -13.25
N ALA A 5 -0.85 -22.53 -12.85
CA ALA A 5 -0.45 -22.40 -11.46
C ALA A 5 -0.93 -21.06 -10.85
N LEU A 6 -0.88 -19.98 -11.63
CA LEU A 6 -1.37 -18.66 -11.21
C LEU A 6 -2.89 -18.63 -11.04
N THR A 7 -3.64 -19.20 -11.99
CA THR A 7 -5.10 -19.32 -11.88
C THR A 7 -5.50 -20.11 -10.64
N LEU A 8 -4.79 -21.21 -10.34
CA LEU A 8 -5.02 -21.98 -9.12
C LEU A 8 -4.69 -21.19 -7.85
N ALA A 9 -3.61 -20.39 -7.86
CA ALA A 9 -3.20 -19.59 -6.72
C ALA A 9 -4.13 -18.39 -6.44
N LEU A 10 -4.74 -17.80 -7.46
CA LEU A 10 -5.72 -16.71 -7.36
C LEU A 10 -7.07 -17.17 -6.80
N GLY A 11 -7.38 -18.46 -6.96
CA GLY A 11 -8.63 -19.05 -6.51
C GLY A 11 -9.83 -18.59 -7.34
N LYS A 12 -11.01 -18.51 -6.71
CA LYS A 12 -12.26 -18.19 -7.40
C LYS A 12 -12.23 -16.76 -7.98
N PRO A 13 -12.72 -16.56 -9.21
CA PRO A 13 -12.77 -15.24 -9.83
C PRO A 13 -13.64 -14.29 -8.99
N PRO A 14 -13.27 -13.00 -8.91
CA PRO A 14 -14.09 -12.00 -8.23
C PRO A 14 -15.44 -11.82 -8.92
N ALA A 15 -16.45 -11.29 -8.21
CA ALA A 15 -17.77 -11.03 -8.79
C ALA A 15 -17.76 -9.83 -9.76
N SER A 16 -17.05 -8.75 -9.38
CA SER A 16 -16.93 -7.53 -10.20
C SER A 16 -16.11 -7.79 -11.47
N ASN A 17 -16.64 -7.38 -12.63
CA ASN A 17 -15.95 -7.51 -13.90
C ASN A 17 -14.68 -6.65 -13.96
N ASP A 18 -14.65 -5.50 -13.31
CA ASP A 18 -13.47 -4.61 -13.29
C ASP A 18 -12.35 -5.25 -12.48
N LEU A 19 -12.69 -5.86 -11.34
CA LEU A 19 -11.71 -6.62 -10.56
C LEU A 19 -11.29 -7.90 -11.28
N LYS A 20 -12.18 -8.55 -12.06
CA LYS A 20 -11.76 -9.67 -12.92
C LYS A 20 -10.69 -9.20 -13.90
N ARG A 21 -10.91 -8.09 -14.61
CA ARG A 21 -9.94 -7.52 -15.56
C ARG A 21 -8.63 -7.11 -14.90
N ALA A 22 -8.69 -6.44 -13.75
CA ALA A 22 -7.49 -6.06 -13.00
C ALA A 22 -6.67 -7.27 -12.51
N LEU A 23 -7.29 -8.45 -12.42
CA LEU A 23 -6.65 -9.71 -12.06
C LEU A 23 -6.32 -10.59 -13.26
N ASP A 24 -6.80 -10.22 -14.46
CA ASP A 24 -6.61 -10.95 -15.72
C ASP A 24 -5.21 -10.66 -16.24
N VAL A 25 -4.24 -11.12 -15.44
CA VAL A 25 -2.80 -11.26 -15.68
C VAL A 25 -2.22 -10.15 -16.54
N ASP A 26 -1.86 -9.03 -15.90
CA ASP A 26 -1.02 -8.04 -16.56
C ASP A 26 0.26 -8.68 -17.10
N MET A 27 0.33 -8.63 -18.43
CA MET A 27 1.31 -9.24 -19.31
C MET A 27 2.71 -8.62 -19.22
N TYR A 28 3.00 -7.82 -18.19
CA TYR A 28 4.05 -6.80 -18.32
C TYR A 28 5.39 -7.13 -17.70
N ASN A 29 5.55 -8.19 -16.91
CA ASN A 29 6.85 -8.80 -16.59
C ASN A 29 6.63 -10.05 -15.72
N ALA A 30 6.35 -11.20 -16.32
CA ALA A 30 6.55 -12.46 -15.61
C ALA A 30 8.04 -12.58 -15.28
N LEU A 31 8.39 -12.70 -14.00
CA LEU A 31 9.76 -13.09 -13.65
C LEU A 31 10.03 -14.45 -14.29
N LYS A 32 11.10 -14.56 -15.08
CA LYS A 32 11.64 -15.86 -15.49
C LYS A 32 11.83 -16.67 -14.21
N SER A 33 11.08 -17.76 -14.08
CA SER A 33 10.96 -18.62 -12.91
C SER A 33 12.17 -18.58 -11.98
N VAL A 34 12.04 -17.94 -10.82
CA VAL A 34 13.06 -17.99 -9.77
C VAL A 34 12.85 -19.28 -8.98
N SER A 35 13.55 -20.33 -9.41
CA SER A 35 13.50 -21.69 -8.85
C SER A 35 14.00 -21.80 -7.39
N THR A 36 14.33 -20.70 -6.73
CA THR A 36 14.93 -20.66 -5.37
C THR A 36 14.20 -19.73 -4.40
N ALA A 37 13.11 -19.07 -4.80
CA ALA A 37 12.37 -18.20 -3.89
C ALA A 37 11.47 -19.01 -2.93
N PRO A 38 11.28 -18.56 -1.68
CA PRO A 38 10.34 -19.18 -0.74
C PRO A 38 8.93 -19.30 -1.37
N PRO A 39 8.14 -20.31 -0.96
CA PRO A 39 6.83 -20.55 -1.55
C PRO A 39 5.94 -19.32 -1.39
N VAL A 40 5.43 -18.79 -2.49
CA VAL A 40 4.49 -17.67 -2.44
C VAL A 40 3.14 -18.15 -1.92
N GLN A 41 2.62 -17.46 -0.90
CA GLN A 41 1.32 -17.75 -0.31
C GLN A 41 0.20 -17.59 -1.36
N SER A 42 -0.62 -18.63 -1.55
CA SER A 42 -1.82 -18.57 -2.40
C SER A 42 -2.95 -17.77 -1.73
N VAL A 43 -4.01 -17.45 -2.46
CA VAL A 43 -5.22 -16.81 -1.89
C VAL A 43 -5.93 -17.76 -0.92
N ALA A 44 -5.93 -19.07 -1.20
CA ALA A 44 -6.51 -20.07 -0.30
C ALA A 44 -5.72 -20.20 1.02
N ALA A 45 -4.39 -20.23 0.94
CA ALA A 45 -3.53 -20.22 2.13
C ALA A 45 -3.76 -18.95 2.96
N PHE A 46 -3.78 -17.78 2.30
CA PHE A 46 -4.10 -16.51 2.94
C PHE A 46 -5.44 -16.51 3.68
N LEU A 47 -6.51 -17.04 3.06
CA LEU A 47 -7.82 -17.15 3.71
C LEU A 47 -7.79 -18.10 4.92
N THR A 48 -7.03 -19.19 4.81
CA THR A 48 -6.86 -20.16 5.90
C THR A 48 -6.15 -19.51 7.08
N ASP A 49 -5.04 -18.82 6.83
CA ASP A 49 -4.27 -18.10 7.87
C ASP A 49 -5.14 -17.01 8.53
N LYS A 50 -5.91 -16.28 7.70
CA LYS A 50 -6.88 -15.30 8.18
C LYS A 50 -7.95 -15.96 9.07
N GLN A 51 -8.48 -17.13 8.72
CA GLN A 51 -9.49 -17.89 9.50
C GLN A 51 -8.94 -18.53 10.78
N ASN A 52 -7.65 -18.84 10.82
CA ASN A 52 -6.99 -19.41 12.01
C ASN A 52 -6.55 -18.35 13.01
N GLY A 53 -6.61 -17.07 12.65
CA GLY A 53 -6.32 -15.97 13.58
C GLY A 53 -4.83 -15.76 13.80
N ALA A 54 -4.00 -16.30 12.91
CA ALA A 54 -2.54 -16.23 12.99
C ALA A 54 -1.97 -14.80 12.75
N HIS A 55 -2.82 -13.82 12.44
CA HIS A 55 -2.37 -12.47 12.07
C HIS A 55 -2.90 -11.42 13.03
N LEU A 56 -1.98 -10.52 13.42
CA LEU A 56 -2.15 -9.48 14.44
C LEU A 56 -3.22 -8.42 14.09
N GLY A 57 -3.85 -8.47 12.90
CA GLY A 57 -4.65 -7.36 12.34
C GLY A 57 -5.83 -7.77 11.47
N ARG A 58 -6.64 -8.77 11.86
CA ARG A 58 -7.83 -9.24 11.08
C ARG A 58 -8.73 -8.13 10.52
N ASP A 59 -8.96 -7.09 11.34
CA ASP A 59 -9.79 -5.93 11.01
C ASP A 59 -8.96 -4.64 10.92
N LEU A 60 -7.64 -4.76 10.74
CA LEU A 60 -6.69 -3.65 10.82
C LEU A 60 -7.11 -2.45 9.96
N LEU A 61 -7.48 -2.71 8.70
CA LEU A 61 -7.89 -1.68 7.74
C LEU A 61 -9.36 -1.27 7.87
N GLN A 62 -10.12 -1.94 8.75
CA GLN A 62 -11.53 -1.61 9.03
C GLN A 62 -11.68 -0.76 10.29
N ARG A 63 -10.60 -0.60 11.07
CA ARG A 63 -10.55 0.19 12.30
C ARG A 63 -9.60 1.37 12.13
N PRO A 64 -9.75 2.45 12.91
CA PRO A 64 -8.90 3.62 12.76
C PRO A 64 -7.41 3.30 12.96
N VAL A 65 -6.58 3.74 12.01
CA VAL A 65 -5.12 3.60 12.02
C VAL A 65 -4.51 4.99 12.14
N CYS A 66 -3.86 5.25 13.26
CA CYS A 66 -3.14 6.50 13.49
C CYS A 66 -1.78 6.46 12.81
N VAL A 67 -1.47 7.44 11.97
CA VAL A 67 -0.13 7.67 11.42
C VAL A 67 0.49 8.86 12.13
N THR A 68 1.70 8.70 12.64
CA THR A 68 2.41 9.72 13.40
C THR A 68 3.91 9.65 13.14
N SER A 69 4.66 10.67 13.57
CA SER A 69 6.09 10.77 13.27
C SER A 69 6.94 11.20 14.47
N ILE A 70 8.22 10.80 14.45
CA ILE A 70 9.27 11.19 15.38
C ILE A 70 10.45 11.72 14.57
N GLY A 71 10.71 13.02 14.65
CA GLY A 71 11.90 13.64 14.03
C GLY A 71 11.96 13.58 12.50
N THR A 72 10.90 13.16 11.80
CA THR A 72 10.78 13.32 10.35
C THR A 72 10.07 14.64 10.04
N PRO A 73 10.30 15.24 8.85
CA PRO A 73 9.38 16.24 8.30
C PRO A 73 7.95 15.69 8.31
N ASP A 74 6.96 16.57 8.46
CA ASP A 74 5.56 16.15 8.53
C ASP A 74 5.06 15.69 7.14
N VAL A 75 5.34 14.43 6.82
CA VAL A 75 4.86 13.73 5.62
C VAL A 75 3.50 13.10 5.85
N THR A 76 2.97 13.14 7.08
CA THR A 76 1.70 12.53 7.42
C THR A 76 0.50 13.12 6.65
N PRO A 77 0.43 14.43 6.35
CA PRO A 77 -0.71 15.01 5.64
C PRO A 77 -0.79 14.54 4.18
N SER A 78 0.35 14.23 3.55
CA SER A 78 0.38 13.68 2.19
C SER A 78 0.18 12.16 2.22
N TRP A 79 0.84 11.45 3.12
CA TRP A 79 0.78 9.99 3.16
C TRP A 79 -0.59 9.44 3.58
N VAL A 80 -1.33 10.11 4.47
CA VAL A 80 -2.64 9.62 4.91
C VAL A 80 -3.64 9.49 3.74
N PRO A 81 -3.86 10.52 2.91
CA PRO A 81 -4.65 10.39 1.68
C PRO A 81 -4.14 9.26 0.76
N PHE A 82 -2.82 9.18 0.56
CA PHE A 82 -2.22 8.13 -0.27
C PHE A 82 -2.53 6.73 0.24
N LEU A 83 -2.37 6.47 1.55
CA LEU A 83 -2.61 5.16 2.16
C LEU A 83 -4.09 4.79 2.11
N ASN A 84 -4.99 5.75 2.38
CA ASN A 84 -6.43 5.56 2.24
C ASN A 84 -6.80 5.18 0.80
N ALA A 85 -6.28 5.89 -0.20
CA ALA A 85 -6.49 5.54 -1.61
C ALA A 85 -5.85 4.18 -1.96
N PHE A 86 -4.62 3.92 -1.52
CA PHE A 86 -3.89 2.69 -1.82
C PHE A 86 -4.58 1.43 -1.32
N PHE A 87 -5.16 1.48 -0.13
CA PHE A 87 -5.90 0.35 0.45
C PHE A 87 -7.40 0.41 0.13
N ASP A 88 -7.88 1.47 -0.51
CA ASP A 88 -9.31 1.72 -0.77
C ASP A 88 -10.16 1.73 0.51
N VAL A 89 -9.69 2.47 1.51
CA VAL A 89 -10.30 2.61 2.84
C VAL A 89 -10.26 4.08 3.30
N SER A 90 -10.93 4.36 4.42
CA SER A 90 -10.91 5.66 5.11
C SER A 90 -10.38 5.56 6.54
N SER A 91 -9.69 4.47 6.87
CA SER A 91 -9.24 4.15 8.23
C SER A 91 -8.01 4.94 8.69
N PHE A 92 -7.17 5.41 7.77
CA PHE A 92 -5.95 6.11 8.14
C PHE A 92 -6.22 7.57 8.49
N HIS A 93 -5.64 8.03 9.58
CA HIS A 93 -5.68 9.43 10.01
C HIS A 93 -4.35 9.84 10.65
N SER A 94 -4.03 11.14 10.59
CA SER A 94 -2.86 11.67 11.32
C SER A 94 -3.28 12.09 12.73
N ALA A 95 -2.44 11.83 13.72
CA ALA A 95 -2.57 12.43 15.04
C ALA A 95 -1.18 12.62 15.67
N THR A 96 -1.03 13.70 16.43
CA THR A 96 0.18 13.95 17.19
C THR A 96 0.14 13.16 18.50
N ILE A 97 1.28 12.57 18.87
CA ILE A 97 1.45 11.92 20.16
C ILE A 97 2.37 12.81 21.00
N PRO A 98 1.93 13.34 22.16
CA PRO A 98 2.73 14.27 22.95
C PRO A 98 4.10 13.73 23.36
N ALA A 99 4.20 12.41 23.59
CA ALA A 99 5.46 11.74 23.90
C ALA A 99 6.49 11.82 22.76
N PHE A 100 6.05 12.04 21.52
CA PHE A 100 6.87 12.14 20.32
C PHE A 100 7.27 13.58 19.97
N ALA A 101 6.82 14.56 20.75
CA ALA A 101 7.23 15.95 20.58
C ALA A 101 8.76 16.08 20.72
N ALA A 102 9.38 16.95 19.91
CA ALA A 102 10.84 17.09 19.77
C ALA A 102 11.59 17.19 21.12
N HIS A 103 11.03 17.92 22.09
CA HIS A 103 11.63 18.09 23.42
C HIS A 103 11.62 16.82 24.30
N ARG A 104 10.79 15.82 23.98
CA ARG A 104 10.63 14.56 24.72
C ARG A 104 11.33 13.37 24.06
N VAL A 105 11.71 13.48 22.79
CA VAL A 105 12.34 12.39 22.02
C VAL A 105 13.59 11.84 22.70
N ARG A 106 14.35 12.67 23.44
CA ARG A 106 15.52 12.23 24.20
C ARG A 106 15.22 11.10 25.20
N MET A 107 14.01 11.03 25.75
CA MET A 107 13.60 9.95 26.66
C MET A 107 13.36 8.62 25.94
N LEU A 108 13.18 8.64 24.62
CA LEU A 108 12.98 7.46 23.77
C LEU A 108 14.29 6.98 23.15
N GLN A 109 15.36 7.77 23.29
CA GLN A 109 16.65 7.48 22.69
C GLN A 109 17.47 6.53 23.58
N CYS A 110 18.32 5.73 22.92
CA CYS A 110 19.34 4.93 23.57
C CYS A 110 20.70 5.16 22.88
N PRO A 111 21.82 5.08 23.62
CA PRO A 111 23.14 5.23 23.02
C PRO A 111 23.43 4.08 22.04
N VAL A 112 24.21 4.34 21.00
CA VAL A 112 24.72 3.30 20.08
C VAL A 112 26.12 2.87 20.53
N PRO A 113 26.37 1.58 20.83
CA PRO A 113 27.69 1.10 21.24
C PRO A 113 28.73 1.42 20.15
N GLY A 114 29.84 2.05 20.52
CA GLY A 114 30.91 2.43 19.59
C GLY A 114 30.64 3.68 18.75
N GLN A 115 29.43 4.27 18.80
CA GLN A 115 29.08 5.51 18.10
C GLN A 115 28.18 6.40 18.97
N PRO A 116 28.70 6.97 20.07
CA PRO A 116 27.89 7.73 21.04
C PRO A 116 27.30 9.03 20.47
N SER A 117 27.77 9.50 19.31
CA SER A 117 27.28 10.69 18.63
C SER A 117 26.01 10.47 17.79
N LEU A 118 25.61 9.23 17.52
CA LEU A 118 24.44 8.91 16.70
C LEU A 118 23.27 8.46 17.59
N PRO A 119 22.19 9.26 17.70
CA PRO A 119 21.02 8.88 18.48
C PRO A 119 20.22 7.78 17.75
N ALA A 120 19.94 6.68 18.46
CA ALA A 120 18.99 5.65 18.03
C ALA A 120 17.78 5.66 18.96
N LEU A 121 16.62 5.22 18.47
CA LEU A 121 15.43 5.03 19.30
C LEU A 121 15.40 3.60 19.85
N ASN A 122 15.10 3.49 21.15
CA ASN A 122 14.73 2.23 21.76
C ASN A 122 13.32 1.87 21.31
N VAL A 123 13.20 0.77 20.56
CA VAL A 123 11.93 0.32 19.98
C VAL A 123 10.87 0.10 21.05
N GLN A 124 11.23 -0.50 22.20
CA GLN A 124 10.26 -0.79 23.25
C GLN A 124 9.68 0.50 23.84
N ASN A 125 10.53 1.49 24.10
CA ASN A 125 10.08 2.78 24.63
C ASN A 125 9.12 3.48 23.65
N VAL A 126 9.40 3.40 22.34
CA VAL A 126 8.52 3.96 21.31
C VAL A 126 7.19 3.22 21.25
N VAL A 127 7.21 1.88 21.31
CA VAL A 127 6.00 1.04 21.32
C VAL A 127 5.13 1.35 22.53
N ASP A 128 5.70 1.39 23.73
CA ASP A 128 4.96 1.65 24.95
C ASP A 128 4.40 3.08 24.99
N ALA A 129 5.14 4.05 24.45
CA ALA A 129 4.67 5.43 24.34
C ALA A 129 3.53 5.56 23.32
N ALA A 130 3.65 4.89 22.16
CA ALA A 130 2.59 4.86 21.15
C ALA A 130 1.31 4.24 21.72
N ALA A 131 1.41 3.06 22.33
CA ALA A 131 0.25 2.31 22.84
C ALA A 131 -0.53 3.13 23.89
N ARG A 132 0.19 3.70 24.87
CA ARG A 132 -0.38 4.46 25.99
C ARG A 132 -0.89 5.85 25.62
N HIS A 133 -0.18 6.57 24.76
CA HIS A 133 -0.49 7.98 24.46
C HIS A 133 -1.12 8.20 23.08
N GLY A 134 -1.23 7.16 22.26
CA GLY A 134 -1.94 7.22 20.99
C GLY A 134 -3.46 7.35 21.17
N PRO A 135 -4.18 7.80 20.14
CA PRO A 135 -5.62 8.02 20.24
C PRO A 135 -6.36 6.76 20.72
N PRO A 136 -7.37 6.89 21.61
CA PRO A 136 -8.06 5.74 22.20
C PRO A 136 -8.89 4.97 21.16
N GLY A 137 -9.39 5.64 20.13
CA GLY A 137 -10.17 5.02 19.05
C GLY A 137 -9.34 4.28 18.01
N SER A 138 -8.02 4.40 18.03
CA SER A 138 -7.14 3.74 17.06
C SER A 138 -6.80 2.33 17.54
N SER A 139 -7.09 1.32 16.70
CA SER A 139 -6.65 -0.05 16.96
C SER A 139 -5.16 -0.23 16.66
N SER A 140 -4.60 0.66 15.84
CA SER A 140 -3.25 0.53 15.33
C SER A 140 -2.57 1.88 15.14
N ILE A 141 -1.26 1.90 15.33
CA ILE A 141 -0.45 3.11 15.30
C ILE A 141 0.78 2.84 14.44
N VAL A 142 0.94 3.62 13.37
CA VAL A 142 2.12 3.64 12.52
C VAL A 142 2.98 4.83 12.92
N VAL A 143 4.18 4.55 13.41
CA VAL A 143 5.17 5.54 13.85
C VAL A 143 6.30 5.60 12.84
N LEU A 144 6.44 6.74 12.18
CA LEU A 144 7.49 7.02 11.22
C LEU A 144 8.65 7.75 11.92
N THR A 145 9.90 7.38 11.67
CA THR A 145 11.03 8.03 12.33
C THR A 145 12.23 8.21 11.42
N SER A 146 12.97 9.30 11.57
CA SER A 146 14.26 9.53 10.89
C SER A 146 15.43 8.90 11.64
N PHE A 147 15.20 8.39 12.86
CA PHE A 147 16.21 7.76 13.69
C PHE A 147 16.36 6.28 13.36
N ALA A 148 17.56 5.73 13.57
CA ALA A 148 17.77 4.28 13.57
C ALA A 148 16.99 3.64 14.72
N LEU A 149 16.47 2.43 14.50
CA LEU A 149 15.75 1.65 15.53
C LEU A 149 16.68 0.60 16.13
N ARG A 150 16.69 0.49 17.45
CA ARG A 150 17.48 -0.50 18.19
C ARG A 150 16.61 -1.29 19.15
N HIS A 151 16.79 -2.61 19.11
CA HIS A 151 16.31 -3.52 20.15
C HIS A 151 17.41 -3.66 21.20
N VAL A 152 17.19 -3.15 22.41
CA VAL A 152 18.22 -3.13 23.47
C VAL A 152 18.64 -4.55 23.85
N ASP A 153 17.68 -5.49 23.88
CA ASP A 153 17.93 -6.87 24.30
C ASP A 153 18.72 -7.68 23.25
N GLU A 154 18.58 -7.35 21.97
CA GLU A 154 19.21 -8.11 20.88
C GLU A 154 20.47 -7.45 20.31
N ASN A 155 20.76 -6.22 20.73
CA ASN A 155 21.78 -5.35 20.13
C ASN A 155 21.70 -5.29 18.58
N ARG A 156 20.50 -5.46 18.04
CA ARG A 156 20.21 -5.47 16.60
C ARG A 156 19.60 -4.14 16.17
N GLN A 157 20.05 -3.64 15.03
CA GLN A 157 19.41 -2.55 14.31
C GLN A 157 18.38 -3.13 13.34
N SER A 158 17.20 -2.50 13.28
CA SER A 158 16.16 -2.87 12.33
C SER A 158 15.64 -1.63 11.60
N ALA A 159 15.16 -1.80 10.37
CA ALA A 159 14.44 -0.76 9.65
C ALA A 159 12.96 -0.68 10.06
N ALA A 160 12.42 -1.77 10.63
CA ALA A 160 11.01 -1.88 10.97
C ALA A 160 10.80 -2.74 12.22
N CYS A 161 9.79 -2.43 13.01
CA CYS A 161 9.28 -3.28 14.09
C CYS A 161 7.76 -3.28 14.07
N MET A 162 7.17 -4.44 14.35
CA MET A 162 5.74 -4.58 14.59
C MET A 162 5.54 -5.29 15.93
N SER A 163 4.76 -4.71 16.82
CA SER A 163 4.49 -5.27 18.14
C SER A 163 3.05 -4.97 18.57
N VAL A 164 2.49 -5.80 19.44
CA VAL A 164 1.19 -5.54 20.07
C VAL A 164 1.44 -5.12 21.51
N ALA A 165 0.93 -3.94 21.87
CA ALA A 165 1.00 -3.39 23.21
C ALA A 165 -0.34 -2.73 23.56
N ASP A 166 -0.82 -2.96 24.79
CA ASP A 166 -2.14 -2.49 25.27
C ASP A 166 -3.30 -2.77 24.31
N GLY A 167 -3.27 -3.94 23.64
CA GLY A 167 -4.28 -4.34 22.66
C GLY A 167 -4.24 -3.57 21.34
N LYS A 168 -3.24 -2.70 21.12
CA LYS A 168 -3.02 -1.97 19.88
C LYS A 168 -1.83 -2.56 19.10
N LEU A 169 -1.97 -2.63 17.77
CA LEU A 169 -0.84 -2.95 16.91
C LEU A 169 0.00 -1.69 16.67
N VAL A 170 1.26 -1.69 17.12
CA VAL A 170 2.21 -0.61 16.87
C VAL A 170 3.21 -1.05 15.80
N VAL A 171 3.33 -0.25 14.74
CA VAL A 171 4.26 -0.43 13.63
C VAL A 171 5.23 0.73 13.64
N VAL A 172 6.51 0.48 13.89
CA VAL A 172 7.56 1.51 13.93
C VAL A 172 8.46 1.34 12.71
N LEU A 173 8.65 2.40 11.92
CA LEU A 173 9.38 2.38 10.66
C LEU A 173 10.43 3.47 10.61
N SER A 174 11.69 3.06 10.38
CA SER A 174 12.79 4.00 10.14
C SER A 174 12.85 4.40 8.66
N MET A 175 12.82 5.71 8.43
CA MET A 175 12.96 6.37 7.14
C MET A 175 14.38 6.92 6.91
N ALA A 176 15.32 6.65 7.83
CA ALA A 176 16.67 7.21 7.86
C ALA A 176 17.49 6.98 6.56
N GLN A 177 17.11 5.99 5.76
CA GLN A 177 17.82 5.57 4.54
C GLN A 177 17.19 6.10 3.24
N SER A 178 16.08 6.84 3.30
CA SER A 178 15.41 7.33 2.09
C SER A 178 16.02 8.66 1.62
N SER A 179 16.77 8.63 0.51
CA SER A 179 17.24 9.83 -0.18
C SER A 179 16.22 10.43 -1.16
N ALA A 180 15.07 9.77 -1.35
CA ALA A 180 14.04 10.18 -2.29
C ALA A 180 13.25 11.38 -1.76
N VAL A 181 12.98 12.36 -2.63
CA VAL A 181 12.13 13.52 -2.33
C VAL A 181 10.98 13.55 -3.35
N PRO A 182 9.71 13.37 -2.93
CA PRO A 182 9.27 12.99 -1.58
C PRO A 182 9.67 11.55 -1.22
N PRO A 183 9.78 11.23 0.10
CA PRO A 183 10.07 9.87 0.52
C PRO A 183 8.96 8.93 0.08
N SER A 184 9.34 7.73 -0.38
CA SER A 184 8.38 6.74 -0.85
C SER A 184 7.57 6.15 0.33
N PRO A 185 6.23 6.03 0.21
CA PRO A 185 5.39 5.37 1.22
C PRO A 185 5.54 3.84 1.20
N HIS A 186 6.38 3.27 0.33
CA HIS A 186 6.56 1.84 0.17
C HIS A 186 6.82 1.07 1.49
N PRO A 187 7.70 1.52 2.41
CA PRO A 187 7.92 0.79 3.66
C PRO A 187 6.65 0.65 4.50
N VAL A 188 5.80 1.69 4.51
CA VAL A 188 4.51 1.65 5.20
C VAL A 188 3.55 0.70 4.51
N VAL A 189 3.43 0.81 3.18
CA VAL A 189 2.58 -0.10 2.39
C VAL A 189 2.96 -1.55 2.61
N HIS A 190 4.25 -1.88 2.53
CA HIS A 190 4.77 -3.22 2.77
C HIS A 190 4.45 -3.71 4.18
N ALA A 191 4.72 -2.89 5.21
CA ALA A 191 4.46 -3.26 6.60
C ALA A 191 2.95 -3.48 6.86
N MET A 192 2.09 -2.64 6.29
CA MET A 192 0.64 -2.77 6.44
C MET A 192 0.09 -4.00 5.71
N LEU A 193 0.58 -4.31 4.51
CA LEU A 193 0.24 -5.55 3.80
C LEU A 193 0.67 -6.80 4.60
N HIS A 194 1.87 -6.76 5.18
CA HIS A 194 2.33 -7.82 6.06
C HIS A 194 1.44 -7.96 7.31
N ALA A 195 1.02 -6.84 7.91
CA ALA A 195 0.15 -6.81 9.08
C ALA A 195 -1.24 -7.42 8.84
N VAL A 196 -1.77 -7.31 7.62
CA VAL A 196 -3.03 -7.95 7.23
C VAL A 196 -2.85 -9.41 6.77
N GLY A 197 -1.64 -9.96 6.85
CA GLY A 197 -1.35 -11.37 6.56
C GLY A 197 -0.85 -11.65 5.14
N VAL A 198 -0.53 -10.63 4.34
CA VAL A 198 0.08 -10.84 3.02
C VAL A 198 1.56 -11.13 3.20
N HIS A 199 1.98 -12.35 2.84
CA HIS A 199 3.40 -12.73 2.87
C HIS A 199 4.20 -12.14 1.69
N PRO A 200 5.55 -12.10 1.81
CA PRO A 200 6.44 -11.71 0.72
C PRO A 200 6.12 -12.44 -0.60
N CYS A 201 6.17 -11.71 -1.70
CA CYS A 201 5.73 -12.17 -3.02
C CYS A 201 6.87 -12.05 -4.04
N SER A 202 7.33 -13.18 -4.56
CA SER A 202 8.41 -13.26 -5.56
C SER A 202 7.91 -13.49 -7.00
N PHE A 203 6.60 -13.60 -7.22
CA PHE A 203 6.03 -13.95 -8.54
C PHE A 203 6.11 -12.81 -9.58
N PHE A 204 6.13 -11.55 -9.12
CA PHE A 204 6.05 -10.37 -9.98
C PHE A 204 6.81 -9.19 -9.38
N GLU A 205 6.94 -8.12 -10.15
CA GLU A 205 7.16 -6.80 -9.56
C GLU A 205 5.97 -6.46 -8.66
N CYS A 206 6.22 -6.34 -7.35
CA CYS A 206 5.19 -6.19 -6.34
C CYS A 206 5.75 -5.45 -5.12
N ALA A 207 4.91 -4.67 -4.45
CA ALA A 207 5.20 -4.04 -3.16
C ALA A 207 5.53 -5.01 -2.02
N MET A 208 5.34 -6.31 -2.23
CA MET A 208 5.69 -7.38 -1.28
C MET A 208 6.94 -8.16 -1.72
N ASN A 209 7.63 -7.72 -2.78
CA ASN A 209 8.82 -8.42 -3.26
C ASN A 209 10.04 -8.04 -2.42
N ALA A 210 10.52 -8.99 -1.62
CA ALA A 210 11.73 -8.84 -0.80
C ALA A 210 13.04 -8.99 -1.60
N CYS A 211 12.98 -9.47 -2.84
CA CYS A 211 14.14 -9.86 -3.65
C CYS A 211 14.50 -8.85 -4.75
N SER A 212 13.93 -7.65 -4.74
CA SER A 212 14.30 -6.65 -5.74
C SER A 212 15.67 -6.05 -5.42
N ASN A 213 16.70 -6.45 -6.16
CA ASN A 213 17.95 -5.69 -6.34
C ASN A 213 17.71 -4.34 -7.08
N GLY A 214 16.47 -3.86 -7.11
CA GLY A 214 16.00 -2.68 -7.82
C GLY A 214 15.15 -1.79 -6.92
N SER A 215 14.66 -0.68 -7.48
CA SER A 215 13.85 0.31 -6.76
C SER A 215 12.57 -0.32 -6.19
N PRO A 216 12.16 0.02 -4.94
CA PRO A 216 10.92 -0.46 -4.35
C PRO A 216 9.71 -0.09 -5.23
N SER A 217 8.84 -1.07 -5.50
CA SER A 217 7.67 -0.91 -6.36
C SER A 217 6.40 -0.77 -5.54
N LEU A 218 5.56 0.23 -5.81
CA LEU A 218 4.24 0.36 -5.16
C LEU A 218 3.16 -0.47 -5.87
N VAL A 219 3.51 -1.21 -6.91
CA VAL A 219 2.57 -2.03 -7.67
C VAL A 219 2.11 -3.23 -6.84
N LEU A 220 0.81 -3.56 -6.89
CA LEU A 220 0.32 -4.83 -6.37
C LEU A 220 0.12 -5.80 -7.55
N CYS A 221 0.84 -6.92 -7.53
CA CYS A 221 0.58 -7.99 -8.48
C CYS A 221 -0.82 -8.60 -8.28
N PRO A 222 -1.37 -9.33 -9.27
CA PRO A 222 -2.71 -9.89 -9.17
C PRO A 222 -2.97 -10.70 -7.89
N LEU A 223 -1.98 -11.47 -7.42
CA LEU A 223 -2.11 -12.25 -6.17
C LEU A 223 -2.25 -11.35 -4.94
N CYS A 224 -1.38 -10.36 -4.78
CA CYS A 224 -1.42 -9.45 -3.62
C CYS A 224 -2.61 -8.50 -3.70
N LEU A 225 -2.98 -8.05 -4.90
CA LEU A 225 -4.17 -7.27 -5.15
C LEU A 225 -5.43 -8.04 -4.77
N ARG A 226 -5.51 -9.33 -5.14
CA ARG A 226 -6.62 -10.20 -4.76
C ARG A 226 -6.71 -10.36 -3.24
N LYS A 227 -5.60 -10.61 -2.55
CA LYS A 227 -5.60 -10.70 -1.07
C LYS A 227 -6.04 -9.39 -0.42
N CYS A 228 -5.53 -8.26 -0.90
CA CYS A 228 -5.97 -6.93 -0.44
C CYS A 228 -7.48 -6.74 -0.62
N SER A 229 -8.04 -7.11 -1.77
CA SER A 229 -9.48 -7.05 -2.04
C SER A 229 -10.34 -7.92 -1.10
N LEU A 230 -9.75 -8.92 -0.44
CA LEU A 230 -10.43 -9.79 0.51
C LEU A 230 -10.30 -9.30 1.97
N VAL A 231 -9.43 -8.32 2.22
CA VAL A 231 -9.32 -7.65 3.53
C VAL A 231 -10.33 -6.51 3.63
N VAL A 232 -10.61 -5.85 2.50
CA VAL A 232 -11.40 -4.61 2.42
C VAL A 232 -12.83 -4.95 1.95
N PRO A 233 -13.87 -4.76 2.79
CA PRO A 233 -15.24 -5.21 2.47
C PRO A 233 -15.85 -4.59 1.21
N GLN A 234 -15.51 -3.34 0.90
CA GLN A 234 -16.05 -2.58 -0.24
C GLN A 234 -14.98 -2.20 -1.25
N PHE A 235 -14.05 -3.13 -1.50
CA PHE A 235 -12.93 -2.89 -2.41
C PHE A 235 -13.41 -2.62 -3.85
N ASN A 236 -13.11 -1.43 -4.35
CA ASN A 236 -13.38 -0.97 -5.71
C ASN A 236 -12.06 -0.57 -6.36
N ILE A 237 -11.63 -1.38 -7.32
CA ILE A 237 -10.33 -1.20 -7.99
C ILE A 237 -10.26 0.06 -8.85
N VAL A 238 -11.37 0.49 -9.45
CA VAL A 238 -11.42 1.70 -10.27
C VAL A 238 -11.30 2.92 -9.37
N ARG A 239 -12.15 3.01 -8.32
CA ARG A 239 -12.10 4.09 -7.32
C ARG A 239 -10.71 4.23 -6.71
N ARG A 240 -10.08 3.11 -6.37
CA ARG A 240 -8.70 3.05 -5.87
C ARG A 240 -7.73 3.76 -6.80
N TYR A 241 -7.72 3.40 -8.09
CA TYR A 241 -6.78 4.00 -9.04
C TYR A 241 -7.10 5.45 -9.38
N GLU A 242 -8.38 5.84 -9.47
CA GLU A 242 -8.78 7.25 -9.65
C GLU A 242 -8.30 8.11 -8.48
N ALA A 243 -8.51 7.65 -7.25
CA ALA A 243 -8.05 8.37 -6.06
C ALA A 243 -6.53 8.47 -6.00
N LEU A 244 -5.81 7.38 -6.33
CA LEU A 244 -4.35 7.38 -6.41
C LEU A 244 -3.85 8.39 -7.46
N LEU A 245 -4.45 8.42 -8.65
CA LEU A 245 -4.09 9.37 -9.69
C LEU A 245 -4.29 10.81 -9.23
N ALA A 246 -5.45 11.14 -8.66
CA ALA A 246 -5.72 12.48 -8.15
C ALA A 246 -4.70 12.93 -7.07
N ILE A 247 -4.30 12.03 -6.17
CA ILE A 247 -3.29 12.33 -5.15
C ILE A 247 -1.90 12.52 -5.79
N LEU A 248 -1.52 11.64 -6.71
CA LEU A 248 -0.22 11.66 -7.37
C LEU A 248 -0.07 12.86 -8.31
N GLU A 249 -1.13 13.31 -8.99
CA GLU A 249 -1.12 14.54 -9.78
C GLU A 249 -0.70 15.75 -8.95
N GLY A 250 -1.18 15.83 -7.69
CA GLY A 250 -0.75 16.87 -6.74
C GLY A 250 0.71 16.75 -6.30
N TRP A 251 1.35 15.58 -6.49
CA TRP A 251 2.74 15.31 -6.10
C TRP A 251 3.71 15.37 -7.28
N CYS A 252 3.23 15.25 -8.52
CA CYS A 252 4.03 15.35 -9.74
C CYS A 252 4.70 16.72 -9.91
N ALA A 253 4.32 17.74 -9.14
CA ALA A 253 5.04 19.01 -9.04
C ALA A 253 6.39 18.89 -8.30
N CYS A 254 6.65 17.77 -7.62
CA CYS A 254 7.91 17.46 -6.98
C CYS A 254 8.64 16.43 -7.84
N ASP A 255 9.90 16.70 -8.24
CA ASP A 255 10.77 15.82 -9.06
C ASP A 255 11.12 14.49 -8.35
N GLY A 256 10.11 13.64 -8.15
CA GLY A 256 10.23 12.32 -7.54
C GLY A 256 10.09 11.24 -8.60
N GLY A 257 11.21 10.65 -9.05
CA GLY A 257 11.20 9.65 -10.12
C GLY A 257 10.28 8.44 -9.89
N TRP A 258 9.99 8.11 -8.62
CA TRP A 258 9.02 7.06 -8.28
C TRP A 258 7.56 7.50 -8.45
N VAL A 259 7.25 8.78 -8.18
CA VAL A 259 5.89 9.34 -8.27
C VAL A 259 5.42 9.30 -9.71
N GLU A 260 6.24 9.79 -10.64
CA GLU A 260 5.92 9.81 -12.07
C GLU A 260 5.76 8.38 -12.62
N SER A 261 6.68 7.48 -12.26
CA SER A 261 6.63 6.07 -12.68
C SER A 261 5.33 5.40 -12.20
N PHE A 262 4.99 5.57 -10.92
CA PHE A 262 3.79 4.96 -10.35
C PHE A 262 2.50 5.61 -10.85
N HIS A 263 2.49 6.93 -11.06
CA HIS A 263 1.38 7.65 -11.68
C HIS A 263 1.09 7.12 -13.09
N ARG A 264 2.14 7.03 -13.94
CA ARG A 264 2.02 6.49 -15.30
C ARG A 264 1.49 5.07 -15.28
N TRP A 265 2.01 4.24 -14.37
CA TRP A 265 1.53 2.87 -14.19
C TRP A 265 0.03 2.84 -13.83
N CYS A 266 -0.41 3.64 -12.86
CA CYS A 266 -1.83 3.71 -12.47
C CYS A 266 -2.73 4.17 -13.63
N ALA A 267 -2.28 5.15 -14.42
CA ALA A 267 -3.03 5.69 -15.56
C ALA A 267 -3.22 4.66 -16.68
N ASP A 268 -2.20 3.85 -16.93
CA ASP A 268 -2.26 2.79 -17.93
C ASP A 268 -3.18 1.65 -17.48
N HIS A 269 -3.06 1.30 -16.20
CA HIS A 269 -3.79 0.21 -15.61
C HIS A 269 -5.29 0.51 -15.48
N ILE A 270 -5.65 1.73 -15.09
CA ILE A 270 -7.07 2.12 -15.03
C ILE A 270 -7.70 2.12 -16.43
N ALA A 271 -7.00 2.67 -17.44
CA ALA A 271 -7.51 2.71 -18.82
C ALA A 271 -7.75 1.30 -19.37
N TYR A 272 -6.87 0.35 -19.04
CA TYR A 272 -7.05 -1.06 -19.35
C TYR A 272 -8.30 -1.64 -18.67
N ILE A 273 -8.46 -1.45 -17.36
CA ILE A 273 -9.58 -1.99 -16.59
C ILE A 273 -10.92 -1.45 -17.11
N THR A 274 -11.02 -0.14 -17.35
CA THR A 274 -12.26 0.53 -17.73
C THR A 274 -12.57 0.46 -19.22
N ASN A 275 -11.71 -0.16 -20.05
CA ASN A 275 -11.83 -0.15 -21.52
C ASN A 275 -12.01 1.27 -22.10
N THR A 276 -11.48 2.29 -21.43
CA THR A 276 -11.45 3.63 -22.00
C THR A 276 -10.26 3.67 -22.94
N PRO A 277 -10.45 3.68 -24.28
CA PRO A 277 -9.35 3.99 -25.17
C PRO A 277 -8.81 5.35 -24.74
N ARG A 278 -7.49 5.46 -24.50
CA ARG A 278 -6.85 6.77 -24.27
C ARG A 278 -7.42 7.73 -25.31
N PRO A 279 -7.90 8.93 -24.95
CA PRO A 279 -8.09 9.96 -25.94
C PRO A 279 -6.69 10.23 -26.49
N SER A 280 -6.36 9.61 -27.64
CA SER A 280 -5.21 10.06 -28.38
C SER A 280 -5.48 11.53 -28.67
N LYS A 281 -4.48 12.41 -28.50
CA LYS A 281 -4.60 13.83 -28.84
C LYS A 281 -4.99 14.09 -30.32
N ARG A 282 -5.27 13.04 -31.10
CA ARG A 282 -5.79 13.05 -32.47
C ARG A 282 -7.25 12.59 -32.62
N ALA A 283 -7.94 12.20 -31.54
CA ALA A 283 -9.29 11.62 -31.61
C ALA A 283 -10.42 12.59 -31.24
N MET A 284 -10.25 13.91 -31.45
CA MET A 284 -11.37 14.87 -31.36
C MET A 284 -12.22 14.94 -32.64
N ASP A 285 -11.85 14.28 -33.74
CA ASP A 285 -12.51 14.50 -35.04
C ASP A 285 -13.35 13.35 -35.59
N ALA A 286 -13.55 12.25 -34.86
CA ALA A 286 -14.37 11.14 -35.37
C ALA A 286 -15.53 10.81 -34.44
N VAL A 287 -16.54 11.68 -34.47
CA VAL A 287 -17.89 11.26 -34.08
C VAL A 287 -18.33 10.15 -35.03
N ASP A 288 -18.43 8.92 -34.51
CA ASP A 288 -18.91 7.76 -35.26
C ASP A 288 -20.36 8.00 -35.70
N VAL A 289 -20.51 8.47 -36.95
CA VAL A 289 -21.79 8.84 -37.59
C VAL A 289 -22.78 7.69 -37.48
N SER A 290 -22.30 6.44 -37.51
CA SER A 290 -23.11 5.23 -37.36
C SER A 290 -23.84 5.17 -36.02
N LYS A 291 -23.14 5.48 -34.92
CA LYS A 291 -23.72 5.50 -33.57
C LYS A 291 -24.71 6.65 -33.40
N LEU A 292 -24.41 7.81 -33.98
CA LEU A 292 -25.29 8.99 -33.93
C LEU A 292 -26.57 8.76 -34.74
N THR A 293 -26.48 8.03 -35.85
CA THR A 293 -27.63 7.65 -36.68
C THR A 293 -28.52 6.63 -35.96
N LEU A 294 -27.91 5.68 -35.25
CA LEU A 294 -28.62 4.70 -34.43
C LEU A 294 -29.34 5.37 -33.25
N LEU A 295 -28.72 6.37 -32.63
CA LEU A 295 -29.30 7.17 -31.54
C LEU A 295 -30.48 8.01 -32.04
N LYS A 296 -30.35 8.64 -33.21
CA LYS A 296 -31.44 9.39 -33.86
C LYS A 296 -32.63 8.47 -34.18
N ARG A 297 -32.39 7.27 -34.71
CA ARG A 297 -33.46 6.28 -34.96
C ARG A 297 -34.17 5.84 -33.68
N ARG A 298 -33.42 5.58 -32.60
CA ARG A 298 -34.01 5.19 -31.30
C ARG A 298 -34.83 6.31 -30.67
N LEU A 299 -34.38 7.56 -30.81
CA LEU A 299 -35.12 8.73 -30.32
C LEU A 299 -36.41 8.98 -31.12
N ALA A 300 -36.37 8.80 -32.45
CA ALA A 300 -37.57 8.90 -33.29
C ALA A 300 -38.60 7.84 -32.94
N ALA A 301 -38.17 6.58 -32.74
CA ALA A 301 -39.06 5.49 -32.33
C ALA A 301 -39.69 5.69 -30.95
N ARG A 302 -39.02 6.42 -30.04
CA ARG A 302 -39.57 6.78 -28.73
C ARG A 302 -40.57 7.93 -28.79
N LYS A 303 -40.50 8.82 -29.77
CA LYS A 303 -41.46 9.92 -29.97
C LYS A 303 -42.76 9.49 -30.65
N GLN A 304 -42.78 8.30 -31.26
CA GLN A 304 -43.96 7.71 -31.90
C GLN A 304 -44.77 6.78 -30.97
N ARG A 305 -44.31 6.60 -29.72
CA ARG A 305 -45.06 5.97 -28.64
C ARG A 305 -45.53 7.04 -27.67
#